data_AF-A0A822FE71-F1
#
_entry.id   AF-A0A822FE71-F1
#
_cell.length_a   1.000
_cell.length_b   1.000
_cell.length_c   1.000
_cell.angle_alpha   90.00
_cell.angle_beta   90.00
_cell.angle_gamma   90.00
#
_symmetry.space_group_name_H-M   'P 1'
#
loop_
_entity.id
_entity.type
_entity.pdbx_description
1 polymer ?
#
loop_
_entity_poly.entity_id
_entity_poly.type
_entity_poly.pdbx_seq_one_letter_code
_entity_poly.pdbx_strand_id
1 'polypeptide(L)'
;MQGSYYGKAPFLIDPVTAIKAITTGKLIDVEFAYGCKIKDPDQSGFSAAIELAKLADIVIFFGGLDQSIEGESFDRTSITLPDIQFALIHQLEKVVRSPIHVIIMSGSGLDLTYIRDSPQFGSLIWMGYAGQSGGLAISNVIFGQYNPGGRLPITMYP
;
A
#
# COMPACT_ATOMS: atom_id res chain seq x y z
N MET A 1 6.17 8.84 -1.47
CA MET A 1 5.61 9.53 -0.28
C MET A 1 5.45 11.04 -0.45
N GLN A 2 6.35 11.77 -1.12
CA GLN A 2 6.28 13.24 -1.20
C GLN A 2 5.41 13.80 -2.34
N GLY A 3 4.98 12.98 -3.31
CA GLY A 3 4.27 13.48 -4.50
C GLY A 3 5.22 14.24 -5.43
N SER A 4 4.73 15.29 -6.09
CA SER A 4 5.49 16.24 -6.90
C SER A 4 5.73 17.57 -6.17
N TYR A 5 6.46 18.50 -6.81
CA TYR A 5 6.70 19.87 -6.33
C TYR A 5 7.19 19.97 -4.87
N TYR A 6 8.01 19.02 -4.41
CA TYR A 6 8.52 18.99 -3.04
C TYR A 6 9.95 19.54 -2.93
N GLY A 7 10.24 20.19 -1.80
CA GLY A 7 11.61 20.53 -1.40
C GLY A 7 12.32 19.40 -0.66
N LYS A 8 13.59 19.62 -0.28
CA LYS A 8 14.35 18.65 0.52
C LYS A 8 13.71 18.48 1.90
N ALA A 9 13.19 17.30 2.18
CA ALA A 9 12.64 16.98 3.50
C ALA A 9 13.78 16.81 4.53
N PRO A 10 13.55 17.19 5.80
CA PRO A 10 14.51 16.94 6.87
C PRO A 10 14.66 15.44 7.20
N PHE A 11 13.62 14.66 6.94
CA PHE A 11 13.58 13.20 7.08
C PHE A 11 12.46 12.63 6.22
N LEU A 12 12.46 11.31 6.00
CA LEU A 12 11.36 10.57 5.40
C LEU A 12 11.22 9.25 6.15
N ILE A 13 10.05 8.98 6.71
CA ILE A 13 9.77 7.73 7.44
C ILE A 13 8.86 6.87 6.57
N ASP A 14 9.40 5.76 6.05
CA ASP A 14 8.61 4.80 5.29
C ASP A 14 7.72 3.95 6.21
N PRO A 15 6.65 3.34 5.68
CA PRO A 15 5.72 2.55 6.48
C PRO A 15 6.37 1.37 7.21
N VAL A 16 7.32 0.66 6.59
CA VAL A 16 7.96 -0.51 7.20
C VAL A 16 8.78 -0.09 8.42
N THR A 17 9.58 0.98 8.28
CA THR A 17 10.34 1.55 9.39
C THR A 17 9.42 1.98 10.54
N ALA A 18 8.31 2.66 10.22
CA ALA A 18 7.37 3.10 11.25
C ALA A 18 6.63 1.95 11.95
N ILE A 19 6.21 0.91 11.20
CA ILE A 19 5.54 -0.26 11.75
C ILE A 19 6.50 -1.04 12.67
N LYS A 20 7.76 -1.24 12.26
CA LYS A 20 8.77 -1.88 13.13
C LYS A 20 9.05 -1.07 14.40
N ALA A 21 9.06 0.26 14.29
CA ALA A 21 9.26 1.13 15.45
C ALA A 21 8.09 1.04 16.45
N ILE A 22 6.83 1.11 15.98
CA ILE A 22 5.65 1.07 16.87
C ILE A 22 5.40 -0.32 17.48
N THR A 23 5.95 -1.39 16.91
CA THR A 23 5.88 -2.76 17.46
C THR A 23 7.05 -3.12 18.36
N THR A 24 8.08 -2.28 18.46
CA THR A 24 9.24 -2.54 19.33
C THR A 24 8.80 -2.74 20.78
N GLY A 25 9.21 -3.85 21.39
CA GLY A 25 8.83 -4.22 22.76
C GLY A 25 7.42 -4.81 22.90
N LYS A 26 6.73 -5.08 21.80
CA LYS A 26 5.45 -5.81 21.77
C LYS A 26 5.65 -7.23 21.26
N LEU A 27 4.68 -8.11 21.55
CA LEU A 27 4.62 -9.47 20.99
C LEU A 27 4.05 -9.45 19.57
N ILE A 28 4.68 -8.68 18.67
CA ILE A 28 4.28 -8.54 17.27
C ILE A 28 5.54 -8.57 16.41
N ASP A 29 5.72 -9.63 15.64
CA ASP A 29 6.80 -9.76 14.68
C ASP A 29 6.42 -9.10 13.34
N VAL A 30 7.35 -8.36 12.75
CA VAL A 30 7.12 -7.61 11.51
C VAL A 30 8.15 -8.01 10.48
N GLU A 31 7.69 -8.81 9.52
CA GLU A 31 8.48 -9.21 8.37
C GLU A 31 8.11 -8.40 7.13
N PHE A 32 9.07 -8.26 6.22
CA PHE A 32 8.90 -7.46 5.02
C PHE A 32 9.39 -8.19 3.78
N ALA A 33 8.56 -8.21 2.75
CA ALA A 33 8.93 -8.60 1.39
C ALA A 33 8.48 -7.51 0.42
N TYR A 34 9.37 -7.12 -0.49
CA TYR A 34 9.08 -6.07 -1.47
C TYR A 34 8.00 -6.49 -2.47
N GLY A 35 7.96 -7.78 -2.84
CA GLY A 35 6.97 -8.34 -3.76
C GLY A 35 7.24 -7.95 -5.22
N CYS A 36 7.00 -6.67 -5.56
CA CYS A 36 7.18 -6.15 -6.91
C CYS A 36 7.39 -4.62 -6.92
N LYS A 37 7.92 -4.08 -8.02
CA LYS A 37 7.98 -2.62 -8.21
C LYS A 37 6.63 -2.11 -8.72
N ILE A 38 6.48 -0.78 -8.76
CA ILE A 38 5.22 -0.12 -9.13
C ILE A 38 4.68 -0.51 -10.51
N LYS A 39 5.53 -0.61 -11.54
CA LYS A 39 5.11 -0.93 -12.93
C LYS A 39 6.06 -1.85 -13.70
N ASP A 40 7.13 -2.30 -13.05
CA ASP A 40 8.10 -3.22 -13.67
C ASP A 40 7.47 -4.62 -13.72
N PRO A 41 7.40 -5.30 -14.87
CA PRO A 41 6.79 -6.62 -14.97
C PRO A 41 7.58 -7.75 -14.29
N ASP A 42 8.70 -7.45 -13.62
CA ASP A 42 9.48 -8.43 -12.86
C ASP A 42 8.70 -9.05 -11.69
N GLN A 43 8.47 -10.36 -11.78
CA GLN A 43 7.78 -11.18 -10.76
C GLN A 43 8.75 -11.92 -9.83
N SER A 44 10.06 -11.69 -9.92
CA SER A 44 11.06 -12.42 -9.14
C SER A 44 10.85 -12.34 -7.62
N GLY A 45 10.25 -11.25 -7.12
CA GLY A 45 9.92 -11.05 -5.70
C GLY A 45 8.62 -11.71 -5.22
N PHE A 46 7.80 -12.26 -6.11
CA PHE A 46 6.48 -12.80 -5.76
C PHE A 46 6.58 -13.97 -4.80
N SER A 47 7.45 -14.94 -5.11
CA SER A 47 7.57 -16.16 -4.30
C SER A 47 7.91 -15.83 -2.84
N ALA A 48 8.87 -14.92 -2.62
CA ALA A 48 9.26 -14.53 -1.27
C ALA A 48 8.11 -13.83 -0.52
N ALA A 49 7.39 -12.93 -1.19
CA ALA A 49 6.25 -12.24 -0.58
C ALA A 49 5.09 -13.19 -0.25
N ILE A 50 4.79 -14.14 -1.14
CA ILE A 50 3.72 -15.11 -0.97
C ILE A 50 4.04 -16.08 0.17
N GLU A 51 5.24 -16.64 0.21
CA GLU A 51 5.62 -17.58 1.27
C GLU A 51 5.63 -16.89 2.63
N LEU A 52 6.09 -15.65 2.70
CA LEU A 52 6.03 -14.87 3.93
C LEU A 52 4.58 -14.58 4.36
N ALA A 53 3.74 -14.16 3.42
CA ALA A 53 2.34 -13.84 3.69
C ALA A 53 1.52 -15.05 4.18
N LYS A 54 1.83 -16.27 3.72
CA LYS A 54 1.18 -17.51 4.19
C LYS A 54 1.42 -17.80 5.67
N LEU A 55 2.54 -17.31 6.22
CA LEU A 55 2.92 -17.53 7.62
C LEU A 55 2.42 -16.43 8.55
N ALA A 56 1.95 -15.31 8.01
CA ALA A 56 1.56 -14.14 8.79
C ALA A 56 0.10 -14.22 9.25
N ASP A 57 -0.15 -13.82 10.50
CA ASP A 57 -1.51 -13.69 11.06
C ASP A 57 -2.32 -12.57 10.37
N ILE A 58 -1.62 -11.55 9.87
CA ILE A 58 -2.18 -10.38 9.18
C ILE A 58 -1.22 -9.98 8.05
N VAL A 59 -1.75 -9.70 6.86
CA VAL A 59 -0.98 -9.19 5.73
C VAL A 59 -1.36 -7.74 5.47
N ILE A 60 -0.36 -6.86 5.33
CA ILE A 60 -0.56 -5.46 4.96
C ILE A 60 0.11 -5.22 3.61
N PHE A 61 -0.70 -5.05 2.56
CA PHE A 61 -0.23 -4.76 1.22
C PHE A 61 -0.18 -3.25 0.99
N PHE A 62 1.01 -2.71 0.74
CA PHE A 62 1.19 -1.33 0.30
C PHE A 62 1.39 -1.32 -1.22
N GLY A 63 0.53 -0.59 -1.94
CA GLY A 63 0.61 -0.47 -3.39
C GLY A 63 -0.06 0.80 -3.91
N GLY A 64 -0.34 0.84 -5.21
CA GLY A 64 -0.93 1.98 -5.89
C GLY A 64 -0.01 2.54 -6.96
N LEU A 65 0.10 3.87 -6.98
CA LEU A 65 0.81 4.66 -7.98
C LEU A 65 1.95 5.47 -7.37
N ASP A 66 2.81 5.97 -8.23
CA ASP A 66 3.81 6.98 -7.90
C ASP A 66 3.96 7.99 -9.05
N GLN A 67 4.93 8.89 -8.90
CA GLN A 67 5.26 9.92 -9.89
C GLN A 67 5.86 9.36 -11.19
N SER A 68 6.03 8.04 -11.33
CA SER A 68 6.37 7.39 -12.59
C SER A 68 5.13 7.02 -13.41
N ILE A 69 3.92 7.09 -12.83
CA ILE A 69 2.64 6.79 -13.48
C ILE A 69 1.74 8.02 -13.55
N GLU A 70 1.76 8.89 -12.53
CA GLU A 70 0.98 10.12 -12.50
C GLU A 70 1.87 11.32 -12.13
N GLY A 71 2.01 12.27 -13.05
CA GLY A 71 2.89 13.41 -12.84
C GLY A 71 2.66 14.51 -13.87
N GLU A 72 3.48 15.55 -13.78
CA GLU A 72 3.48 16.60 -14.79
C GLU A 72 4.01 16.06 -16.13
N SER A 73 3.51 16.62 -17.24
CA SER A 73 3.91 16.31 -18.62
C SER A 73 3.43 14.97 -19.19
N PHE A 74 2.70 14.16 -18.43
CA PHE A 74 2.09 12.94 -18.93
C PHE A 74 0.86 12.54 -18.11
N ASP A 75 -0.19 12.14 -18.81
CA ASP A 75 -1.39 11.59 -18.19
C ASP A 75 -1.30 10.07 -18.09
N ARG A 76 -2.09 9.51 -17.17
CA ARG A 76 -2.33 8.07 -17.13
C ARG A 76 -3.16 7.64 -18.33
N THR A 77 -2.91 6.43 -18.81
CA THR A 77 -3.72 5.78 -19.85
C THR A 77 -4.75 4.79 -19.29
N SER A 78 -4.67 4.47 -18.00
CA SER A 78 -5.60 3.61 -17.26
C SER A 78 -5.78 4.12 -15.84
N ILE A 79 -6.92 3.79 -15.24
CA ILE A 79 -7.24 4.05 -13.84
C ILE A 79 -7.20 2.77 -12.98
N THR A 80 -6.74 1.65 -13.52
CA THR A 80 -6.55 0.41 -12.76
C THR A 80 -5.25 0.41 -11.98
N LEU A 81 -5.12 -0.51 -11.02
CA LEU A 81 -3.82 -0.86 -10.46
C LEU A 81 -2.87 -1.32 -11.57
N PRO A 82 -1.56 -1.03 -11.48
CA PRO A 82 -0.59 -1.58 -12.41
C PRO A 82 -0.62 -3.11 -12.43
N ASP A 83 -0.53 -3.71 -13.61
CA ASP A 83 -0.73 -5.15 -13.83
C ASP A 83 0.12 -6.03 -12.91
N ILE A 84 1.37 -5.64 -12.65
CA ILE A 84 2.26 -6.39 -11.76
C ILE A 84 1.75 -6.44 -10.32
N GLN A 85 1.21 -5.33 -9.81
CA GLN A 85 0.65 -5.25 -8.46
C GLN A 85 -0.67 -6.01 -8.39
N PHE A 86 -1.50 -5.91 -9.45
CA PHE A 86 -2.72 -6.69 -9.58
C PHE A 86 -2.43 -8.21 -9.58
N ALA A 87 -1.40 -8.65 -10.31
CA ALA A 87 -0.99 -10.04 -10.34
C ALA A 87 -0.53 -10.53 -8.96
N LEU A 88 0.25 -9.73 -8.22
CA LEU A 88 0.70 -10.09 -6.88
C LEU A 88 -0.47 -10.20 -5.90
N ILE A 89 -1.34 -9.18 -5.83
CA ILE A 89 -2.47 -9.18 -4.89
C ILE A 89 -3.48 -10.28 -5.23
N HIS A 90 -3.68 -10.60 -6.51
CA HIS A 90 -4.51 -11.72 -6.94
C HIS A 90 -3.93 -13.08 -6.55
N GLN A 91 -2.60 -13.24 -6.58
CA GLN A 91 -1.96 -14.46 -6.09
C GLN A 91 -2.04 -14.57 -4.58
N LEU A 92 -1.82 -13.47 -3.85
CA LEU A 92 -1.98 -13.43 -2.40
C LEU A 92 -3.41 -13.81 -2.00
N GLU A 93 -4.43 -13.24 -2.63
CA GLU A 93 -5.84 -13.57 -2.37
C GLU A 93 -6.12 -15.07 -2.46
N LYS A 94 -5.54 -15.76 -3.45
CA LYS A 94 -5.77 -17.20 -3.67
C LYS A 94 -5.18 -18.11 -2.58
N VAL A 95 -4.05 -17.70 -2.00
CA VAL A 95 -3.21 -18.61 -1.20
C VAL A 95 -3.10 -18.22 0.27
N VAL A 96 -3.29 -16.93 0.58
CA VAL A 96 -3.26 -16.41 1.95
C VAL A 96 -4.61 -16.65 2.60
N ARG A 97 -4.59 -17.10 3.86
CA ARG A 97 -5.81 -17.35 4.64
C ARG A 97 -6.08 -16.26 5.68
N SER A 98 -5.04 -15.54 6.10
CA SER A 98 -5.16 -14.37 6.95
C SER A 98 -5.79 -13.18 6.20
N PRO A 99 -6.48 -12.27 6.90
CA PRO A 99 -7.00 -11.05 6.30
C PRO A 99 -5.88 -10.24 5.63
N ILE A 100 -6.15 -9.76 4.41
CA ILE A 100 -5.25 -8.85 3.69
C ILE A 100 -5.79 -7.43 3.82
N HIS A 101 -5.02 -6.54 4.42
CA HIS A 101 -5.33 -5.12 4.52
C HIS A 101 -4.57 -4.35 3.44
N VAL A 102 -5.30 -3.60 2.62
CA VAL A 102 -4.74 -2.91 1.46
C VAL A 102 -4.58 -1.43 1.76
N ILE A 103 -3.39 -0.89 1.47
CA ILE A 103 -3.08 0.52 1.62
C ILE A 103 -2.65 1.05 0.24
N ILE A 104 -3.44 1.96 -0.29
CA ILE A 104 -3.25 2.57 -1.60
C ILE A 104 -2.61 3.94 -1.45
N MET A 105 -1.46 4.09 -2.11
CA MET A 105 -0.79 5.36 -2.33
C MET A 105 -1.10 5.83 -3.75
N SER A 106 -1.83 6.93 -3.91
CA SER A 106 -2.04 7.58 -5.22
C SER A 106 -2.50 9.02 -5.01
N GLY A 107 -2.18 9.92 -5.91
CA GLY A 107 -2.78 11.25 -5.97
C GLY A 107 -4.17 11.21 -6.61
N SER A 108 -4.35 10.33 -7.60
CA SER A 108 -5.58 10.19 -8.37
C SER A 108 -6.40 8.95 -7.97
N GLY A 109 -7.63 8.88 -8.50
CA GLY A 109 -8.53 7.75 -8.27
C GLY A 109 -8.07 6.49 -9.01
N LEU A 110 -8.33 5.34 -8.38
CA LEU A 110 -8.10 4.01 -8.95
C LEU A 110 -9.40 3.21 -8.94
N ASP A 111 -9.61 2.37 -9.96
CA ASP A 111 -10.57 1.28 -9.87
C ASP A 111 -10.07 0.25 -8.85
N LEU A 112 -10.81 0.18 -7.74
CA LEU A 112 -10.55 -0.72 -6.62
C LEU A 112 -11.73 -1.67 -6.40
N THR A 113 -12.61 -1.82 -7.41
CA THR A 113 -13.79 -2.69 -7.36
C THR A 113 -13.43 -4.12 -7.00
N TYR A 114 -12.34 -4.65 -7.58
CA TYR A 114 -11.84 -5.98 -7.28
C TYR A 114 -11.48 -6.17 -5.79
N ILE A 115 -10.85 -5.16 -5.16
CA ILE A 115 -10.50 -5.20 -3.74
C ILE A 115 -11.76 -5.02 -2.87
N ARG A 116 -12.67 -4.12 -3.27
CA ARG A 116 -13.91 -3.84 -2.54
C ARG A 116 -14.83 -5.06 -2.46
N ASP A 117 -14.96 -5.81 -3.55
CA ASP A 117 -15.97 -6.86 -3.69
C ASP A 117 -15.48 -8.24 -3.19
N SER A 118 -14.19 -8.39 -2.93
CA SER A 118 -13.63 -9.64 -2.43
C SER A 118 -13.69 -9.73 -0.89
N PRO A 119 -14.12 -10.88 -0.33
CA PRO A 119 -14.18 -11.08 1.11
C PRO A 119 -12.81 -11.32 1.77
N GLN A 120 -11.74 -11.52 0.98
CA GLN A 120 -10.39 -11.77 1.51
C GLN A 120 -9.72 -10.48 2.01
N PHE A 121 -10.14 -9.32 1.49
CA PHE A 121 -9.57 -8.03 1.87
C PHE A 121 -10.30 -7.45 3.08
N GLY A 122 -9.62 -7.43 4.22
CA GLY A 122 -10.20 -7.02 5.50
C GLY A 122 -10.37 -5.50 5.64
N SER A 123 -9.56 -4.71 4.93
CA SER A 123 -9.73 -3.26 4.84
C SER A 123 -9.03 -2.67 3.62
N LEU A 124 -9.44 -1.46 3.26
CA LEU A 124 -8.84 -0.64 2.21
C LEU A 124 -8.65 0.78 2.73
N ILE A 125 -7.40 1.28 2.73
CA ILE A 125 -7.06 2.64 3.14
C ILE A 125 -6.42 3.38 1.97
N TRP A 126 -6.94 4.55 1.62
CA TRP A 126 -6.26 5.48 0.71
C TRP A 126 -5.44 6.48 1.55
N MET A 127 -4.12 6.45 1.39
CA MET A 127 -3.21 7.30 2.17
C MET A 127 -2.61 8.46 1.37
N GLY A 128 -2.89 8.54 0.07
CA GLY A 128 -2.33 9.57 -0.81
C GLY A 128 -0.80 9.60 -0.81
N TYR A 129 -0.24 10.80 -0.96
CA TYR A 129 1.17 11.10 -0.73
C TYR A 129 1.38 11.72 0.65
N ALA A 130 1.52 10.88 1.67
CA ALA A 130 1.48 11.26 3.09
C ALA A 130 2.71 12.04 3.62
N GLY A 131 3.62 12.49 2.76
CA GLY A 131 4.73 13.37 3.14
C GLY A 131 5.79 12.72 4.05
N GLN A 132 6.54 13.55 4.77
CA GLN A 132 7.75 13.13 5.51
C GLN A 132 7.51 12.19 6.70
N SER A 133 6.36 12.33 7.36
CA SER A 133 5.94 11.49 8.48
C SER A 133 4.88 10.46 8.06
N GLY A 134 4.76 10.19 6.77
CA GLY A 134 3.69 9.36 6.21
C GLY A 134 3.64 7.96 6.81
N GLY A 135 4.80 7.31 7.00
CA GLY A 135 4.90 6.02 7.67
C GLY A 135 4.37 6.06 9.11
N LEU A 136 4.73 7.09 9.89
CA LEU A 136 4.23 7.24 11.25
C LEU A 136 2.72 7.47 11.30
N ALA A 137 2.19 8.30 10.39
CA ALA A 137 0.77 8.59 10.30
C ALA A 137 -0.06 7.33 10.01
N ILE A 138 0.35 6.53 9.01
CA ILE A 138 -0.37 5.30 8.67
C ILE A 138 -0.23 4.24 9.77
N SER A 139 0.94 4.13 10.41
CA SER A 139 1.12 3.25 11.58
C SER A 139 0.18 3.62 12.72
N ASN A 140 0.04 4.91 13.05
CA ASN A 140 -0.87 5.34 14.12
C ASN A 140 -2.33 4.97 13.83
N VAL A 141 -2.74 5.00 12.55
CA VAL A 141 -4.08 4.54 12.13
C VAL A 141 -4.21 3.02 12.29
N ILE A 142 -3.27 2.24 11.75
CA ILE A 142 -3.30 0.76 11.80
C ILE A 142 -3.35 0.25 13.24
N PHE A 143 -2.57 0.85 14.13
CA PHE A 143 -2.49 0.45 15.55
C PHE A 143 -3.51 1.17 16.44
N GLY A 144 -4.48 1.89 15.87
CA GLY A 144 -5.58 2.51 16.61
C GLY A 144 -5.19 3.67 17.54
N GLN A 145 -3.98 4.24 17.39
CA GLN A 145 -3.58 5.46 18.10
C GLN A 145 -4.26 6.71 17.53
N TYR A 146 -4.79 6.62 16.31
CA TYR A 146 -5.59 7.66 15.68
C TYR A 146 -6.77 7.05 14.93
N ASN A 147 -7.96 7.62 15.11
CA ASN A 147 -9.15 7.23 14.37
C ASN A 147 -9.27 8.08 13.08
N PRO A 148 -9.20 7.48 11.88
CA PRO A 148 -9.18 8.22 10.63
C PRO A 148 -10.52 8.94 10.35
N GLY A 149 -10.47 10.25 10.10
CA GLY A 149 -11.62 11.09 9.73
C GLY A 149 -11.61 11.61 8.29
N GLY A 150 -10.67 11.16 7.47
CA GLY A 150 -10.53 11.60 6.07
C GLY A 150 -11.68 11.17 5.18
N ARG A 151 -11.95 11.96 4.13
CA ARG A 151 -12.93 11.64 3.07
C ARG A 151 -12.27 11.81 1.72
N LEU A 152 -12.67 10.99 0.75
CA LEU A 152 -12.16 11.10 -0.62
C LEU A 152 -12.60 12.45 -1.23
N PRO A 153 -11.66 13.27 -1.74
CA PRO A 153 -12.00 14.52 -2.42
C PRO A 153 -12.33 14.30 -3.91
N ILE A 154 -12.22 13.06 -4.39
CA ILE A 154 -12.39 12.66 -5.79
C ILE A 154 -13.23 11.38 -5.88
N THR A 155 -13.83 11.15 -7.04
CA THR A 155 -14.54 9.90 -7.32
C THR A 155 -13.56 8.79 -7.68
N MET A 156 -13.80 7.59 -7.16
CA MET A 156 -13.11 6.35 -7.56
C MET A 156 -13.98 5.67 -8.62
N TYR A 157 -13.63 5.87 -9.90
CA TYR A 157 -14.37 5.30 -11.03
C TYR A 157 -13.99 3.82 -11.26
N PRO A 158 -14.90 3.02 -11.86
CA PRO A 158 -14.57 1.69 -12.37
C PRO A 158 -13.75 1.77 -13.66
#